data_AF-A0A443RIM3-F1
#
_entry.id   AF-A0A443RIM3-F1
#
_cell.length_a   1.000
_cell.length_b   1.000
_cell.length_c   1.000
_cell.angle_alpha   90.00
_cell.angle_beta   90.00
_cell.angle_gamma   90.00
#
_symmetry.space_group_name_H-M   'P 1'
#
loop_
_entity.id
_entity.type
_entity.pdbx_description
1 polymer ?
#
loop_
_entity_poly.entity_id
_entity_poly.type
_entity_poly.pdbx_seq_one_letter_code
_entity_poly.pdbx_strand_id
1 'polypeptide(L)'
;MDCIDFDCKTLRLTFTAFNEKFDFLLLKRKKHFLESRIDDLTDECHFLTKTKQEEYEALNVCKTQLNGFFFKNGFYYKANTEKQQETYTLTRYKSLEEANQFCGRHENASDEDAISGRDYLFNRKLYALKHVPVLFVVDYLTYAQSQKDKSKIENFIREGMIYANKLYYSSLNVNVSVANIEFWSSGDEITISHKAAQTLRNFRFYNEKILKPLYYKCYRHSHLITSVRLEERTLGLAYVGTICGRDGFASVSISSIRGQTARQFIQTFIHELGHNFGLMHDTHKCFCLDGVNKCIMRAIADGYPASHWSQCSLSSFYNNQQNGLHQCLQIEPPDECPRIERELGSNSSTS
;
A
#
# COMPACT_ATOMS: atom_id res chain seq x y z
N MET A 1 -11.12 19.57 -38.97
CA MET A 1 -10.78 19.04 -40.31
C MET A 1 -12.00 18.30 -40.81
N ASP A 2 -12.58 18.80 -41.90
CA ASP A 2 -13.86 18.33 -42.45
C ASP A 2 -13.77 16.90 -43.01
N CYS A 3 -14.73 16.06 -42.64
CA CYS A 3 -14.81 14.64 -43.02
C CYS A 3 -15.68 14.46 -44.28
N ILE A 4 -15.09 13.93 -45.36
CA ILE A 4 -15.75 13.74 -46.67
C ILE A 4 -15.83 12.23 -47.03
N ASP A 5 -15.96 11.31 -46.07
CA ASP A 5 -15.92 9.86 -46.35
C ASP A 5 -17.12 9.10 -45.74
N PHE A 6 -17.74 8.20 -46.53
CA PHE A 6 -19.05 7.57 -46.29
C PHE A 6 -19.10 6.55 -45.13
N ASP A 7 -17.98 6.29 -44.45
CA ASP A 7 -17.84 5.27 -43.40
C ASP A 7 -17.69 5.87 -41.97
N CYS A 8 -17.98 7.16 -41.83
CA CYS A 8 -17.95 7.85 -40.53
C CYS A 8 -19.19 7.52 -39.69
N LYS A 9 -18.99 6.84 -38.55
CA LYS A 9 -20.00 6.74 -37.48
C LYS A 9 -19.49 7.43 -36.23
N THR A 10 -20.23 8.42 -35.75
CA THR A 10 -19.99 9.06 -34.46
C THR A 10 -20.63 8.22 -33.35
N LEU A 11 -19.84 7.84 -32.34
CA LEU A 11 -20.35 7.25 -31.12
C LEU A 11 -20.29 8.31 -30.02
N ARG A 12 -21.45 8.87 -29.69
CA ARG A 12 -21.59 9.74 -28.52
C ARG A 12 -21.71 8.86 -27.27
N LEU A 13 -20.77 9.01 -26.35
CA LEU A 13 -20.86 8.46 -25.00
C LEU A 13 -21.21 9.61 -24.08
N THR A 14 -22.40 9.55 -23.51
CA THR A 14 -22.90 10.55 -22.59
C THR A 14 -23.04 9.90 -21.23
N PHE A 15 -22.38 10.44 -20.22
CA PHE A 15 -22.59 10.00 -18.84
C PHE A 15 -22.65 11.17 -17.88
N THR A 16 -23.26 10.92 -16.73
CA THR A 16 -23.45 11.94 -15.69
C THR A 16 -22.65 11.54 -14.46
N ALA A 17 -21.75 12.44 -14.04
CA ALA A 17 -20.96 12.30 -12.82
C ALA A 17 -21.00 13.63 -12.05
N PHE A 18 -21.10 13.58 -10.72
CA PHE A 18 -21.12 14.78 -9.88
C PHE A 18 -22.20 15.84 -10.24
N ASN A 19 -23.37 15.39 -10.69
CA ASN A 19 -24.45 16.24 -11.24
C ASN A 19 -24.10 17.02 -12.52
N GLU A 20 -22.95 16.74 -13.13
CA GLU A 20 -22.56 17.28 -14.43
C GLU A 20 -22.59 16.20 -15.51
N LYS A 21 -22.85 16.62 -16.75
CA LYS A 21 -23.05 15.72 -17.88
C LYS A 21 -21.86 15.84 -18.82
N PHE A 22 -21.17 14.72 -19.02
CA PHE A 22 -19.99 14.61 -19.86
C PHE A 22 -20.36 13.94 -21.18
N ASP A 23 -19.91 14.53 -22.29
CA ASP A 23 -20.19 14.07 -23.64
C ASP A 23 -18.86 13.80 -24.37
N PHE A 24 -18.63 12.53 -24.72
CA PHE A 24 -17.48 12.11 -25.52
C PHE A 24 -17.98 11.81 -26.93
N LEU A 25 -17.36 12.42 -27.93
CA LEU A 25 -17.60 12.15 -29.34
C LEU A 25 -16.44 11.33 -29.89
N LEU A 26 -16.67 10.02 -30.05
CA LEU A 26 -15.70 9.14 -30.68
C LEU A 26 -16.01 9.04 -32.18
N LEU A 27 -15.03 9.42 -33.00
CA LEU A 27 -15.12 9.33 -34.45
C LEU A 27 -14.59 7.97 -34.90
N LYS A 28 -15.47 7.11 -35.40
CA LYS A 28 -15.06 5.82 -35.96
C LYS A 28 -14.47 6.02 -37.35
N ARG A 29 -13.23 5.55 -37.56
CA ARG A 29 -12.61 5.41 -38.87
C ARG A 29 -12.09 3.98 -39.03
N LYS A 30 -12.66 3.21 -39.95
CA LYS A 30 -12.40 1.76 -40.12
C LYS A 30 -12.70 0.97 -38.82
N LYS A 31 -11.71 0.30 -38.20
CA LYS A 31 -11.86 -0.46 -36.94
C LYS A 31 -11.46 0.32 -35.68
N HIS A 32 -11.04 1.58 -35.82
CA HIS A 32 -10.49 2.39 -34.73
C HIS A 32 -11.39 3.59 -34.44
N PHE A 33 -11.40 4.05 -33.20
CA PHE A 33 -12.09 5.25 -32.76
C PHE A 33 -11.05 6.31 -32.40
N LEU A 34 -11.21 7.52 -32.95
CA LEU A 34 -10.32 8.66 -32.70
C LEU A 34 -11.05 9.67 -31.80
N GLU A 35 -10.28 10.30 -30.92
CA GLU A 35 -10.77 11.32 -29.98
C GLU A 35 -11.18 12.61 -30.73
N SER A 36 -12.31 13.22 -30.32
CA SER A 36 -12.49 14.66 -30.45
C SER A 36 -12.13 15.30 -29.11
N ARG A 37 -11.18 16.25 -29.12
CA ARG A 37 -10.59 16.89 -27.93
C ARG A 37 -11.60 17.19 -26.83
N ILE A 38 -11.22 16.85 -25.61
CA ILE A 38 -11.87 17.30 -24.37
C ILE A 38 -10.94 18.32 -23.74
N ASP A 39 -11.36 19.58 -23.72
CA ASP A 39 -10.51 20.69 -23.29
C ASP A 39 -10.46 20.91 -21.76
N ASP A 40 -11.09 20.07 -20.93
CA ASP A 40 -11.25 20.33 -19.47
C ASP A 40 -10.99 19.12 -18.55
N LEU A 41 -9.97 18.29 -18.81
CA LEU A 41 -9.50 17.29 -17.82
C LEU A 41 -8.23 17.77 -17.11
N THR A 42 -8.26 17.79 -15.77
CA THR A 42 -7.06 18.00 -14.93
C THR A 42 -6.10 16.80 -15.04
N ASP A 43 -4.86 16.93 -14.58
CA ASP A 43 -3.85 15.84 -14.64
C ASP A 43 -4.17 14.65 -13.70
N GLU A 44 -5.30 14.68 -12.99
CA GLU A 44 -5.74 13.62 -12.09
C GLU A 44 -6.46 12.49 -12.84
N CYS A 45 -6.20 11.24 -12.45
CA CYS A 45 -6.88 10.07 -12.99
C CYS A 45 -8.15 9.76 -12.21
N HIS A 46 -9.26 9.55 -12.91
CA HIS A 46 -10.57 9.29 -12.33
C HIS A 46 -11.02 7.86 -12.63
N PHE A 47 -11.37 7.12 -11.57
CA PHE A 47 -11.95 5.79 -11.70
C PHE A 47 -13.48 5.86 -11.67
N LEU A 48 -14.10 5.47 -12.78
CA LEU A 48 -15.54 5.48 -13.00
C LEU A 48 -16.08 4.06 -12.91
N THR A 49 -17.08 3.85 -12.07
CA THR A 49 -17.82 2.58 -12.07
C THR A 49 -19.32 2.80 -12.04
N LYS A 50 -20.05 2.03 -12.84
CA LYS A 50 -21.52 1.99 -12.81
C LYS A 50 -21.97 0.56 -13.03
N THR A 51 -22.82 0.08 -12.13
CA THR A 51 -23.51 -1.21 -12.27
C THR A 51 -25.02 -0.98 -12.14
N LYS A 52 -25.73 -1.27 -13.23
CA LYS A 52 -27.18 -1.54 -13.25
C LYS A 52 -27.36 -2.91 -13.90
N GLN A 53 -28.49 -3.58 -13.66
CA GLN A 53 -28.78 -4.88 -14.27
C GLN A 53 -28.37 -4.89 -15.75
N GLU A 54 -27.36 -5.71 -16.07
CA GLU A 54 -26.72 -5.90 -17.38
C GLU A 54 -25.82 -4.77 -17.92
N GLU A 55 -25.76 -3.59 -17.31
CA GLU A 55 -24.81 -2.51 -17.65
C GLU A 55 -23.64 -2.47 -16.67
N TYR A 56 -22.46 -2.93 -17.11
CA TYR A 56 -21.21 -2.85 -16.36
C TYR A 56 -20.31 -1.75 -16.94
N GLU A 57 -19.79 -0.87 -16.10
CA GLU A 57 -18.77 0.12 -16.47
C GLU A 57 -17.71 0.16 -15.38
N ALA A 58 -16.44 0.04 -15.75
CA ALA A 58 -15.26 0.15 -14.89
C ALA A 58 -14.12 0.76 -15.73
N LEU A 59 -13.99 2.09 -15.70
CA LEU A 59 -13.07 2.85 -16.54
C LEU A 59 -12.14 3.70 -15.68
N ASN A 60 -10.84 3.62 -15.94
CA ASN A 60 -9.86 4.58 -15.47
C ASN A 60 -9.65 5.63 -16.58
N VAL A 61 -9.98 6.88 -16.29
CA VAL A 61 -9.94 8.01 -17.22
C VAL A 61 -8.98 9.06 -16.68
N CYS A 62 -7.88 9.26 -17.37
CA CYS A 62 -6.91 10.33 -17.16
C CYS A 62 -6.88 11.20 -18.42
N LYS A 63 -6.30 12.39 -18.31
CA LYS A 63 -6.08 13.33 -19.43
C LYS A 63 -5.49 12.70 -20.70
N THR A 64 -4.65 11.68 -20.57
CA THR A 64 -4.01 10.99 -21.69
C THR A 64 -4.25 9.48 -21.69
N GLN A 65 -5.11 8.96 -20.82
CA GLN A 65 -5.31 7.51 -20.67
C GLN A 65 -6.77 7.16 -20.43
N LEU A 66 -7.35 6.32 -21.27
CA LEU A 66 -8.61 5.63 -21.07
C LEU A 66 -8.34 4.12 -21.06
N ASN A 67 -8.52 3.49 -19.91
CA ASN A 67 -8.34 2.05 -19.73
C ASN A 67 -9.51 1.46 -18.95
N GLY A 68 -10.06 0.34 -19.39
CA GLY A 68 -11.08 -0.39 -18.63
C GLY A 68 -12.15 -1.02 -19.50
N PHE A 69 -13.31 -1.30 -18.91
CA PHE A 69 -14.38 -2.06 -19.54
C PHE A 69 -15.73 -1.37 -19.42
N PHE A 70 -16.56 -1.49 -20.44
CA PHE A 70 -17.96 -1.05 -20.36
C PHE A 70 -18.89 -1.90 -21.24
N PHE A 71 -20.16 -1.99 -20.85
CA PHE A 71 -21.22 -2.64 -21.61
C PHE A 71 -22.11 -1.59 -22.26
N LYS A 72 -22.34 -1.73 -23.56
CA LYS A 72 -23.24 -0.83 -24.31
C LYS A 72 -23.89 -1.58 -25.46
N ASN A 73 -25.19 -1.38 -25.65
CA ASN A 73 -25.95 -1.94 -26.79
C ASN A 73 -25.80 -3.47 -26.95
N GLY A 74 -25.76 -4.23 -25.86
CA GLY A 74 -25.67 -5.70 -25.92
C GLY A 74 -24.25 -6.26 -26.09
N PHE A 75 -23.21 -5.42 -26.06
CA PHE A 75 -21.83 -5.85 -26.21
C PHE A 75 -20.92 -5.28 -25.12
N TYR A 76 -19.87 -6.05 -24.80
CA TYR A 76 -18.80 -5.62 -23.91
C TYR A 76 -17.68 -4.98 -24.71
N TYR A 77 -17.11 -3.90 -24.18
CA TYR A 77 -16.02 -3.17 -24.80
C TYR A 77 -14.86 -3.05 -23.82
N LYS A 78 -13.65 -3.32 -24.28
CA LYS A 78 -12.40 -3.01 -23.58
C LYS A 78 -11.77 -1.78 -24.20
N ALA A 79 -11.58 -0.74 -23.41
CA ALA A 79 -10.79 0.43 -23.76
C ALA A 79 -9.36 0.26 -23.27
N ASN A 80 -8.38 0.53 -24.14
CA ASN A 80 -6.99 0.71 -23.75
C ASN A 80 -6.39 1.90 -24.48
N THR A 81 -5.41 2.54 -23.85
CA THR A 81 -4.61 3.61 -24.47
C THR A 81 -3.30 3.06 -24.98
N GLU A 82 -2.98 3.33 -26.25
CA GLU A 82 -1.65 3.06 -26.79
C GLU A 82 -0.73 4.26 -26.55
N LYS A 83 0.25 4.07 -25.65
CA LYS A 83 1.18 5.11 -25.17
C LYS A 83 1.99 5.84 -26.26
N GLN A 84 2.06 5.31 -27.47
CA GLN A 84 2.91 5.86 -28.55
C GLN A 84 2.14 6.73 -29.55
N GLN A 85 0.80 6.75 -29.53
CA GLN A 85 0.02 7.40 -30.60
C GLN A 85 -1.17 8.24 -30.11
N GLU A 86 -1.39 8.40 -28.79
CA GLU A 86 -2.61 9.05 -28.25
C GLU A 86 -3.91 8.46 -28.82
N THR A 87 -3.85 7.20 -29.24
CA THR A 87 -4.98 6.47 -29.82
C THR A 87 -5.57 5.51 -28.79
N TYR A 88 -6.90 5.44 -28.77
CA TYR A 88 -7.63 4.51 -27.93
C TYR A 88 -8.09 3.30 -28.76
N THR A 89 -7.79 2.11 -28.27
CA THR A 89 -8.30 0.87 -28.86
C THR A 89 -9.53 0.41 -28.10
N LEU A 90 -10.63 0.23 -28.82
CA LEU A 90 -11.86 -0.36 -28.31
C LEU A 90 -12.02 -1.76 -28.91
N THR A 91 -11.86 -2.78 -28.07
CA THR A 91 -12.08 -4.17 -28.49
C THR A 91 -13.47 -4.62 -28.05
N ARG A 92 -14.28 -5.08 -28.99
CA ARG A 92 -15.67 -5.53 -28.74
C ARG A 92 -15.72 -7.04 -28.52
N TYR A 93 -16.50 -7.47 -27.54
CA TYR A 93 -16.77 -8.87 -27.20
C TYR A 93 -18.28 -9.11 -27.08
N LYS A 94 -18.73 -10.32 -27.45
CA LYS A 94 -20.14 -10.73 -27.38
C LYS A 94 -20.53 -11.21 -25.99
N SER A 95 -19.57 -11.70 -25.21
CA SER A 95 -19.76 -12.10 -23.81
C SER A 95 -18.52 -11.77 -22.98
N LEU A 96 -18.69 -11.70 -21.65
CA LEU A 96 -17.57 -11.58 -20.70
C LEU A 96 -16.59 -12.74 -20.81
N GLU A 97 -17.07 -13.92 -21.20
CA GLU A 97 -16.25 -15.12 -21.42
C GLU A 97 -15.37 -14.98 -22.67
N GLU A 98 -15.91 -14.44 -23.78
CA GLU A 98 -15.14 -14.16 -24.99
C GLU A 98 -14.11 -13.04 -24.75
N ALA A 99 -14.39 -12.13 -23.82
CA ALA A 99 -13.44 -11.09 -23.41
C ALA A 99 -12.16 -11.64 -22.75
N ASN A 100 -12.13 -12.92 -22.36
CA ASN A 100 -10.95 -13.60 -21.78
C ASN A 100 -10.24 -12.77 -20.69
N GLN A 101 -11.00 -11.97 -19.95
CA GLN A 101 -10.48 -11.08 -18.91
C GLN A 101 -11.43 -11.10 -17.73
N PHE A 102 -11.28 -12.17 -16.95
CA PHE A 102 -11.54 -12.14 -15.53
C PHE A 102 -10.18 -11.93 -14.86
N CYS A 103 -10.03 -10.93 -14.00
CA CYS A 103 -9.06 -11.06 -12.92
C CYS A 103 -9.53 -12.25 -12.06
N GLY A 104 -8.73 -13.32 -12.00
CA GLY A 104 -9.08 -14.52 -11.24
C GLY A 104 -10.02 -15.47 -11.98
N ARG A 105 -9.46 -16.55 -12.55
CA ARG A 105 -10.22 -17.76 -12.84
C ARG A 105 -9.51 -18.96 -12.24
N HIS A 106 -9.56 -19.03 -10.92
CA HIS A 106 -9.80 -20.26 -10.17
C HIS A 106 -10.44 -19.85 -8.84
N GLU A 107 -11.57 -20.48 -8.53
CA GLU A 107 -12.44 -20.27 -7.36
C GLU A 107 -13.46 -19.12 -7.53
N ASN A 108 -14.71 -19.43 -7.21
CA ASN A 108 -15.88 -18.58 -7.40
C ASN A 108 -15.72 -17.28 -6.63
N ALA A 109 -15.43 -16.19 -7.34
CA ALA A 109 -15.62 -14.85 -6.81
C ALA A 109 -17.14 -14.61 -6.70
N SER A 110 -17.63 -14.44 -5.49
CA SER A 110 -19.00 -13.99 -5.26
C SER A 110 -19.10 -12.48 -5.52
N ASP A 111 -20.31 -11.92 -5.64
CA ASP A 111 -20.51 -10.47 -5.80
C ASP A 111 -19.86 -9.64 -4.67
N GLU A 112 -19.40 -10.28 -3.58
CA GLU A 112 -18.64 -9.67 -2.49
C GLU A 112 -17.15 -9.39 -2.83
N ASP A 113 -16.63 -9.99 -3.91
CA ASP A 113 -15.21 -9.92 -4.30
C ASP A 113 -14.91 -8.81 -5.33
N ALA A 114 -15.93 -8.05 -5.76
CA ALA A 114 -15.78 -6.89 -6.64
C ALA A 114 -16.11 -5.60 -5.88
N ILE A 115 -15.10 -4.73 -5.70
CA ILE A 115 -15.31 -3.38 -5.16
C ILE A 115 -16.06 -2.56 -6.21
N SER A 116 -17.38 -2.43 -6.06
CA SER A 116 -18.14 -1.45 -6.84
C SER A 116 -17.81 -0.05 -6.31
N GLY A 117 -17.77 0.98 -7.15
CA GLY A 117 -17.68 2.38 -6.67
C GLY A 117 -18.90 2.79 -5.85
N ARG A 118 -19.95 1.97 -5.80
CA ARG A 118 -21.05 2.07 -4.84
C ARG A 118 -20.52 1.78 -3.42
N ASP A 119 -19.70 0.77 -3.22
CA ASP A 119 -19.05 0.48 -1.92
C ASP A 119 -18.07 1.59 -1.50
N TYR A 120 -17.41 2.27 -2.44
CA TYR A 120 -16.59 3.45 -2.11
C TYR A 120 -17.43 4.60 -1.53
N LEU A 121 -18.62 4.84 -2.07
CA LEU A 121 -19.53 5.89 -1.62
C LEU A 121 -20.22 5.53 -0.28
N PHE A 122 -20.58 4.27 -0.07
CA PHE A 122 -21.20 3.80 1.18
C PHE A 122 -20.17 3.52 2.29
N ASN A 123 -18.91 3.23 1.95
CA ASN A 123 -17.84 2.86 2.88
C ASN A 123 -16.56 3.68 2.63
N ARG A 124 -16.65 5.01 2.50
CA ARG A 124 -15.49 5.92 2.35
C ARG A 124 -14.36 5.64 3.35
N LYS A 125 -14.69 5.28 4.59
CA LYS A 125 -13.73 4.91 5.64
C LYS A 125 -12.92 3.64 5.33
N LEU A 126 -13.48 2.72 4.53
CA LEU A 126 -12.82 1.49 4.11
C LEU A 126 -11.77 1.75 3.01
N TYR A 127 -11.98 2.78 2.19
CA TYR A 127 -11.10 3.07 1.06
C TYR A 127 -10.24 4.32 1.25
N ALA A 128 -10.43 5.05 2.36
CA ALA A 128 -9.57 6.15 2.76
C ALA A 128 -8.10 5.72 2.82
N LEU A 129 -7.22 6.69 2.50
CA LEU A 129 -5.78 6.55 2.67
C LEU A 129 -5.47 6.28 4.15
N LYS A 130 -4.67 5.24 4.41
CA LYS A 130 -4.19 4.92 5.76
C LYS A 130 -2.81 5.52 5.93
N HIS A 131 -2.55 6.14 7.07
CA HIS A 131 -1.25 6.71 7.38
C HIS A 131 -0.54 5.88 8.46
N VAL A 132 0.66 5.42 8.15
CA VAL A 132 1.55 4.67 9.05
C VAL A 132 2.87 5.42 9.20
N PRO A 133 2.92 6.45 10.06
CA PRO A 133 4.17 7.02 10.54
C PRO A 133 4.95 5.99 11.37
N VAL A 134 6.17 5.66 10.95
CA VAL A 134 7.03 4.64 11.56
C VAL A 134 8.15 5.29 12.36
N LEU A 135 8.27 4.91 13.63
CA LEU A 135 9.41 5.26 14.47
C LEU A 135 10.46 4.15 14.39
N PHE A 136 11.61 4.44 13.80
CA PHE A 136 12.72 3.49 13.76
C PHE A 136 13.57 3.63 15.00
N VAL A 137 13.97 2.50 15.58
CA VAL A 137 14.96 2.43 16.65
C VAL A 137 16.17 1.67 16.12
N VAL A 138 17.35 2.22 16.33
CA VAL A 138 18.62 1.66 15.87
C VAL A 138 19.41 1.24 17.10
N ASP A 139 19.67 -0.06 17.21
CA ASP A 139 20.44 -0.60 18.32
C ASP A 139 21.91 -0.13 18.28
N TYR A 140 22.60 -0.28 19.41
CA TYR A 140 23.98 0.15 19.56
C TYR A 140 24.91 -0.57 18.59
N LEU A 141 24.68 -1.86 18.34
CA LEU A 141 25.54 -2.63 17.44
C LEU A 141 25.44 -2.14 15.99
N THR A 142 24.24 -1.85 15.50
CA THR A 142 24.01 -1.25 14.18
C THR A 142 24.61 0.14 14.11
N TYR A 143 24.43 0.98 15.13
CA TYR A 143 25.06 2.30 15.22
C TYR A 143 26.60 2.22 15.20
N ALA A 144 27.20 1.29 15.96
CA ALA A 144 28.64 1.09 15.97
C ALA A 144 29.16 0.62 14.61
N GLN A 145 28.44 -0.28 13.94
CA GLN A 145 28.81 -0.80 12.61
C GLN A 145 28.67 0.23 11.48
N SER A 146 27.81 1.25 11.64
CA SER A 146 27.78 2.38 10.70
C SER A 146 28.95 3.36 10.88
N GLN A 147 29.97 2.98 11.66
CA GLN A 147 31.07 3.86 12.07
C GLN A 147 30.58 5.05 12.89
N LYS A 148 29.48 4.87 13.65
CA LYS A 148 28.85 5.91 14.47
C LYS A 148 28.31 7.10 13.66
N ASP A 149 28.14 6.91 12.36
CA ASP A 149 27.59 7.88 11.44
C ASP A 149 26.07 7.68 11.36
N LYS A 150 25.31 8.63 11.94
CA LYS A 150 23.85 8.62 11.93
C LYS A 150 23.31 8.85 10.52
N SER A 151 23.93 9.75 9.76
CA SER A 151 23.50 10.15 8.42
C SER A 151 23.47 8.96 7.44
N LYS A 152 24.42 8.02 7.56
CA LYS A 152 24.39 6.78 6.75
C LYS A 152 23.13 5.95 6.98
N ILE A 153 22.72 5.79 8.24
CA ILE A 153 21.54 4.99 8.60
C ILE A 153 20.26 5.76 8.26
N GLU A 154 20.23 7.07 8.52
CA GLU A 154 19.11 7.93 8.16
C GLU A 154 18.83 7.91 6.66
N ASN A 155 19.87 8.05 5.82
CA ASN A 155 19.73 7.97 4.37
C ASN A 155 19.24 6.59 3.92
N PHE A 156 19.81 5.52 4.48
CA PHE A 156 19.38 4.16 4.22
C PHE A 156 17.89 3.93 4.52
N ILE A 157 17.43 4.39 5.69
CA ILE A 157 16.02 4.28 6.09
C ILE A 157 15.15 5.11 5.15
N ARG A 158 15.50 6.36 4.87
CA ARG A 158 14.70 7.25 4.02
C ARG A 158 14.55 6.71 2.60
N GLU A 159 15.63 6.25 1.98
CA GLU A 159 15.59 5.64 0.64
C GLU A 159 14.76 4.35 0.63
N GLY A 160 14.96 3.49 1.63
CA GLY A 160 14.19 2.27 1.79
C GLY A 160 12.69 2.52 1.96
N MET A 161 12.33 3.56 2.71
CA MET A 161 10.94 3.93 2.94
C MET A 161 10.22 4.44 1.69
N ILE A 162 10.94 5.03 0.72
CA ILE A 162 10.35 5.36 -0.59
C ILE A 162 9.89 4.08 -1.30
N TYR A 163 10.70 3.02 -1.27
CA TYR A 163 10.34 1.73 -1.85
C TYR A 163 9.20 1.06 -1.08
N ALA A 164 9.26 1.03 0.25
CA ALA A 164 8.18 0.49 1.08
C ALA A 164 6.85 1.22 0.81
N ASN A 165 6.87 2.55 0.82
CA ASN A 165 5.68 3.36 0.57
C ASN A 165 5.09 3.05 -0.81
N LYS A 166 5.90 2.91 -1.86
CA LYS A 166 5.41 2.54 -3.20
C LYS A 166 4.62 1.23 -3.21
N LEU A 167 5.09 0.19 -2.52
CA LEU A 167 4.45 -1.13 -2.49
C LEU A 167 3.18 -1.14 -1.63
N TYR A 168 3.17 -0.39 -0.53
CA TYR A 168 1.99 -0.23 0.32
C TYR A 168 0.93 0.66 -0.33
N TYR A 169 1.32 1.79 -0.92
CA TYR A 169 0.41 2.76 -1.52
C TYR A 169 -0.31 2.17 -2.73
N SER A 170 0.43 1.56 -3.65
CA SER A 170 -0.12 1.06 -4.93
C SER A 170 -1.13 -0.08 -4.78
N SER A 171 -1.02 -0.89 -3.72
CA SER A 171 -1.84 -2.10 -3.56
C SER A 171 -2.85 -2.02 -2.41
N LEU A 172 -2.54 -1.27 -1.35
CA LEU A 172 -3.32 -1.24 -0.10
C LEU A 172 -3.86 0.16 0.24
N ASN A 173 -3.53 1.19 -0.55
CA ASN A 173 -3.81 2.59 -0.25
C ASN A 173 -3.31 2.99 1.16
N VAL A 174 -2.07 2.62 1.46
CA VAL A 174 -1.39 2.91 2.73
C VAL A 174 -0.17 3.79 2.44
N ASN A 175 -0.13 4.97 3.06
CA ASN A 175 1.04 5.83 3.11
C ASN A 175 1.90 5.43 4.32
N VAL A 176 3.11 4.91 4.08
CA VAL A 176 4.08 4.60 5.13
C VAL A 176 5.19 5.63 5.10
N SER A 177 5.41 6.31 6.23
CA SER A 177 6.37 7.42 6.34
C SER A 177 7.31 7.24 7.53
N VAL A 178 8.42 7.97 7.54
CA VAL A 178 9.34 8.02 8.70
C VAL A 178 8.81 9.07 9.67
N ALA A 179 8.43 8.65 10.87
CA ALA A 179 8.04 9.55 11.95
C ALA A 179 9.29 10.12 12.66
N ASN A 180 10.18 9.24 13.10
CA ASN A 180 11.44 9.60 13.75
C ASN A 180 12.42 8.41 13.70
N ILE A 181 13.70 8.67 14.02
CA ILE A 181 14.75 7.66 14.12
C ILE A 181 15.47 7.87 15.46
N GLU A 182 15.31 6.93 16.40
CA GLU A 182 16.01 6.94 17.68
C GLU A 182 17.26 6.06 17.62
N PHE A 183 18.40 6.61 18.04
CA PHE A 183 19.67 5.90 18.10
C PHE A 183 20.05 5.61 19.54
N TRP A 184 20.31 4.35 19.85
CA TRP A 184 20.91 3.95 21.12
C TRP A 184 22.42 4.11 21.08
N SER A 185 22.91 5.36 21.11
CA SER A 185 24.32 5.69 20.90
C SER A 185 25.25 5.36 22.09
N SER A 186 24.69 5.19 23.28
CA SER A 186 25.44 4.97 24.53
C SER A 186 25.42 3.51 25.00
N GLY A 187 24.69 2.64 24.30
CA GLY A 187 24.40 1.27 24.69
C GLY A 187 22.93 0.96 24.48
N ASP A 188 22.58 -0.32 24.36
CA ASP A 188 21.19 -0.73 24.13
C ASP A 188 20.32 -0.45 25.36
N GLU A 189 19.14 0.15 25.15
CA GLU A 189 18.16 0.43 26.21
C GLU A 189 17.37 -0.84 26.64
N ILE A 190 17.50 -1.92 25.87
CA ILE A 190 16.94 -3.25 26.18
C ILE A 190 17.98 -4.33 25.88
N THR A 191 17.78 -5.52 26.46
CA THR A 191 18.56 -6.69 26.04
C THR A 191 18.15 -7.16 24.65
N ILE A 192 19.10 -7.15 23.71
CA ILE A 192 18.98 -7.74 22.37
C ILE A 192 19.49 -9.18 22.39
N SER A 193 18.59 -10.13 22.12
CA SER A 193 18.87 -11.57 22.09
C SER A 193 18.95 -12.10 20.65
N HIS A 194 19.71 -13.18 20.46
CA HIS A 194 19.69 -13.97 19.23
C HIS A 194 18.31 -14.61 18.98
N LYS A 195 17.51 -14.80 20.04
CA LYS A 195 16.12 -15.27 19.93
C LYS A 195 15.20 -14.08 19.62
N ALA A 196 14.74 -13.99 18.38
CA ALA A 196 13.91 -12.88 17.89
C ALA A 196 12.68 -12.61 18.78
N ALA A 197 12.00 -13.66 19.25
CA ALA A 197 10.83 -13.54 20.12
C ALA A 197 11.13 -12.83 21.45
N GLN A 198 12.33 -13.05 22.03
CA GLN A 198 12.72 -12.39 23.27
C GLN A 198 12.99 -10.91 23.03
N THR A 199 13.72 -10.58 21.96
CA THR A 199 13.99 -9.19 21.56
C THR A 199 12.69 -8.44 21.25
N LEU A 200 11.78 -9.04 20.48
CA LEU A 200 10.48 -8.45 20.14
C LEU A 200 9.63 -8.17 21.39
N ARG A 201 9.64 -9.09 22.36
CA ARG A 201 8.96 -8.91 23.66
C ARG A 201 9.57 -7.74 24.45
N ASN A 202 10.89 -7.67 24.56
CA ASN A 202 11.57 -6.58 25.25
C ASN A 202 11.28 -5.23 24.57
N PHE A 203 11.34 -5.20 23.23
CA PHE A 203 11.10 -4.00 22.44
C PHE A 203 9.66 -3.52 22.55
N ARG A 204 8.68 -4.43 22.61
CA ARG A 204 7.29 -4.08 22.91
C ARG A 204 7.17 -3.32 24.24
N PHE A 205 7.82 -3.81 25.30
CA PHE A 205 7.76 -3.14 26.60
C PHE A 205 8.46 -1.78 26.58
N TYR A 206 9.60 -1.66 25.89
CA TYR A 206 10.26 -0.36 25.69
C TYR A 206 9.37 0.61 24.91
N ASN A 207 8.70 0.13 23.86
CA ASN A 207 7.75 0.96 23.09
C ASN A 207 6.62 1.50 23.97
N GLU A 208 6.01 0.62 24.78
CA GLU A 208 4.91 0.98 25.67
C GLU A 208 5.32 1.93 26.80
N LYS A 209 6.52 1.75 27.38
CA LYS A 209 6.96 2.48 28.57
C LYS A 209 7.79 3.72 28.28
N ILE A 210 8.51 3.76 27.16
CA ILE A 210 9.49 4.81 26.84
C ILE A 210 9.07 5.56 25.58
N LEU A 211 8.96 4.88 24.42
CA LEU A 211 8.66 5.56 23.15
C LEU A 211 7.31 6.26 23.14
N LYS A 212 6.26 5.59 23.64
CA LYS A 212 4.90 6.15 23.66
C LYS A 212 4.83 7.46 24.44
N PRO A 213 5.36 7.57 25.68
CA PRO A 213 5.41 8.86 26.37
C PRO A 213 6.25 9.94 25.67
N LEU A 214 7.32 9.56 24.97
CA LEU A 214 8.23 10.50 24.32
C LEU A 214 7.72 11.03 22.97
N TYR A 215 6.93 10.24 22.24
CA TYR A 215 6.49 10.53 20.87
C TYR A 215 4.97 10.41 20.73
N TYR A 216 4.24 10.83 21.76
CA TYR A 216 2.80 10.59 21.92
C TYR A 216 1.99 10.99 20.67
N LYS A 217 1.20 10.04 20.14
CA LYS A 217 0.36 10.16 18.93
C LYS A 217 1.09 10.41 17.60
N CYS A 218 2.41 10.58 17.59
CA CYS A 218 3.14 10.95 16.39
C CYS A 218 3.54 9.75 15.50
N TYR A 219 3.55 8.53 16.05
CA TYR A 219 3.79 7.30 15.28
C TYR A 219 2.63 6.29 15.42
N ARG A 220 2.58 5.30 14.52
CA ARG A 220 1.60 4.18 14.54
C ARG A 220 2.29 2.82 14.64
N HIS A 221 3.54 2.74 14.22
CA HIS A 221 4.35 1.54 14.29
C HIS A 221 5.76 1.90 14.72
N SER A 222 6.42 1.05 15.50
CA SER A 222 7.85 1.18 15.74
C SER A 222 8.60 -0.07 15.29
N HIS A 223 9.78 0.15 14.70
CA HIS A 223 10.59 -0.91 14.13
C HIS A 223 12.01 -0.85 14.69
N LEU A 224 12.47 -1.94 15.29
CA LEU A 224 13.85 -2.05 15.77
C LEU A 224 14.75 -2.65 14.69
N ILE A 225 15.80 -1.92 14.34
CA ILE A 225 16.88 -2.35 13.48
C ILE A 225 18.04 -2.83 14.35
N THR A 226 18.47 -4.07 14.14
CA THR A 226 19.61 -4.66 14.86
C THR A 226 20.62 -5.28 13.92
N SER A 227 21.89 -5.27 14.32
CA SER A 227 22.97 -6.00 13.64
C SER A 227 23.25 -7.35 14.31
N VAL A 228 22.46 -7.75 15.30
CA VAL A 228 22.54 -9.07 15.95
C VAL A 228 22.01 -10.13 15.00
N ARG A 229 22.74 -11.24 14.85
CA ARG A 229 22.29 -12.40 14.06
C ARG A 229 21.16 -13.10 14.80
N LEU A 230 19.97 -13.20 14.22
CA LEU A 230 18.89 -13.97 14.83
C LEU A 230 19.05 -15.48 14.54
N GLU A 231 18.58 -16.31 15.46
CA GLU A 231 18.56 -17.78 15.36
C GLU A 231 17.58 -18.26 14.27
N GLU A 232 17.60 -19.56 13.96
CA GLU A 232 16.59 -20.22 13.10
C GLU A 232 16.41 -19.64 11.68
N ARG A 233 17.42 -18.91 11.17
CA ARG A 233 17.35 -18.19 9.89
C ARG A 233 16.28 -17.09 9.87
N THR A 234 15.84 -16.64 11.04
CA THR A 234 14.92 -15.51 11.18
C THR A 234 15.60 -14.22 10.71
N LEU A 235 14.91 -13.43 9.89
CA LEU A 235 15.37 -12.11 9.45
C LEU A 235 14.65 -10.98 10.19
N GLY A 236 13.39 -11.21 10.56
CA GLY A 236 12.57 -10.30 11.33
C GLY A 236 11.48 -11.04 12.10
N LEU A 237 10.79 -10.32 12.97
CA LEU A 237 9.62 -10.83 13.68
C LEU A 237 8.68 -9.70 14.06
N ALA A 238 7.38 -9.94 13.96
CA ALA A 238 6.32 -9.01 14.32
C ALA A 238 5.17 -9.71 15.07
N TYR A 239 4.41 -8.92 15.83
CA TYR A 239 3.10 -9.37 16.30
C TYR A 239 2.07 -9.25 15.18
N VAL A 240 1.21 -10.27 15.05
CA VAL A 240 0.18 -10.28 14.03
C VAL A 240 -1.05 -9.47 14.48
N GLY A 241 -1.54 -8.60 13.60
CA GLY A 241 -2.80 -7.89 13.78
C GLY A 241 -2.79 -6.90 14.94
N THR A 242 -1.68 -6.19 15.12
CA THR A 242 -1.49 -5.23 16.23
C THR A 242 -1.35 -3.78 15.78
N ILE A 243 -1.52 -3.47 14.48
CA ILE A 243 -1.23 -2.15 13.90
C ILE A 243 -1.93 -1.00 14.62
N CYS A 244 -3.15 -1.20 15.12
CA CYS A 244 -3.83 -0.24 15.97
C CYS A 244 -3.90 -0.63 17.44
N GLY A 245 -3.81 -1.93 17.79
CA GLY A 245 -3.84 -2.42 19.16
C GLY A 245 -5.06 -1.98 20.00
N ARG A 246 -5.33 -2.63 21.13
CA ARG A 246 -6.43 -2.22 22.03
C ARG A 246 -6.18 -0.88 22.73
N ASP A 247 -4.91 -0.46 22.79
CA ASP A 247 -4.49 0.79 23.44
C ASP A 247 -3.85 1.81 22.51
N GLY A 248 -3.67 1.51 21.20
CA GLY A 248 -3.00 2.41 20.25
C GLY A 248 -1.49 2.17 20.02
N PHE A 249 -0.81 1.28 20.77
CA PHE A 249 0.67 1.32 20.89
C PHE A 249 1.39 -0.04 21.02
N ALA A 250 0.78 -1.14 20.60
CA ALA A 250 1.43 -2.46 20.61
C ALA A 250 2.06 -2.84 19.26
N SER A 251 1.90 -2.01 18.23
CA SER A 251 2.43 -2.26 16.90
C SER A 251 3.95 -2.10 16.92
N VAL A 252 4.64 -3.22 17.02
CA VAL A 252 6.09 -3.29 16.98
C VAL A 252 6.54 -4.44 16.09
N SER A 253 7.69 -4.28 15.47
CA SER A 253 8.40 -5.37 14.80
C SER A 253 9.92 -5.15 14.91
N ILE A 254 10.69 -6.20 14.65
CA ILE A 254 12.15 -6.16 14.67
C ILE A 254 12.69 -6.78 13.39
N SER A 255 13.83 -6.30 12.89
CA SER A 255 14.57 -6.94 11.80
C SER A 255 16.07 -6.86 12.03
N SER A 256 16.79 -7.91 11.64
CA SER A 256 18.24 -7.92 11.62
C SER A 256 18.76 -7.47 10.26
N ILE A 257 19.59 -6.42 10.20
CA ILE A 257 20.26 -6.03 8.95
C ILE A 257 21.44 -6.96 8.60
N ARG A 258 21.86 -7.80 9.53
CA ARG A 258 23.05 -8.64 9.36
C ARG A 258 22.84 -9.71 8.29
N GLY A 259 23.71 -9.71 7.29
CA GLY A 259 23.68 -10.69 6.20
C GLY A 259 22.61 -10.43 5.15
N GLN A 260 21.97 -9.26 5.19
CA GLN A 260 21.02 -8.82 4.19
C GLN A 260 21.62 -7.72 3.32
N THR A 261 21.25 -7.69 2.04
CA THR A 261 21.39 -6.49 1.23
C THR A 261 20.39 -5.42 1.68
N ALA A 262 20.63 -4.16 1.30
CA ALA A 262 19.70 -3.06 1.58
C ALA A 262 18.26 -3.38 1.14
N ARG A 263 18.09 -3.93 -0.06
CA ARG A 263 16.77 -4.31 -0.60
C ARG A 263 16.10 -5.43 0.19
N GLN A 264 16.86 -6.46 0.58
CA GLN A 264 16.33 -7.58 1.36
C GLN A 264 15.87 -7.13 2.75
N PHE A 265 16.64 -6.26 3.40
CA PHE A 265 16.24 -5.70 4.69
C PHE A 265 14.92 -4.93 4.58
N ILE A 266 14.77 -4.08 3.58
CA ILE A 266 13.53 -3.34 3.36
C ILE A 266 12.36 -4.27 3.05
N GLN A 267 12.59 -5.36 2.30
CA GLN A 267 11.57 -6.39 2.08
C GLN A 267 11.17 -7.12 3.37
N THR A 268 12.14 -7.40 4.24
CA THR A 268 11.86 -7.94 5.58
C THR A 268 11.00 -6.96 6.37
N PHE A 269 11.36 -5.66 6.43
CA PHE A 269 10.55 -4.64 7.07
C PHE A 269 9.11 -4.59 6.53
N ILE A 270 8.95 -4.61 5.20
CA ILE A 270 7.62 -4.63 4.56
C ILE A 270 6.82 -5.86 5.00
N HIS A 271 7.46 -7.04 5.01
CA HIS A 271 6.85 -8.29 5.45
C HIS A 271 6.39 -8.22 6.93
N GLU A 272 7.28 -7.78 7.82
CA GLU A 272 7.00 -7.67 9.25
C GLU A 272 5.88 -6.65 9.55
N LEU A 273 5.88 -5.51 8.87
CA LEU A 273 4.78 -4.56 8.97
C LEU A 273 3.47 -5.15 8.44
N GLY A 274 3.54 -6.01 7.41
CA GLY A 274 2.42 -6.79 6.90
C GLY A 274 1.78 -7.66 7.97
N HIS A 275 2.58 -8.35 8.78
CA HIS A 275 2.08 -9.07 9.94
C HIS A 275 1.33 -8.16 10.91
N ASN A 276 1.84 -6.96 11.21
CA ASN A 276 1.11 -6.03 12.09
C ASN A 276 -0.26 -5.62 11.53
N PHE A 277 -0.43 -5.57 10.21
CA PHE A 277 -1.74 -5.39 9.55
C PHE A 277 -2.68 -6.60 9.64
N GLY A 278 -2.21 -7.70 10.24
CA GLY A 278 -2.95 -8.95 10.42
C GLY A 278 -2.78 -9.93 9.27
N LEU A 279 -1.77 -9.75 8.43
CA LEU A 279 -1.48 -10.66 7.33
C LEU A 279 -0.73 -11.89 7.85
N MET A 280 -1.14 -13.06 7.41
CA MET A 280 -0.44 -14.32 7.70
C MET A 280 0.48 -14.70 6.54
N HIS A 281 1.36 -15.67 6.75
CA HIS A 281 2.18 -16.19 5.67
C HIS A 281 1.33 -16.78 4.54
N ASP A 282 1.79 -16.57 3.31
CA ASP A 282 1.18 -17.15 2.11
C ASP A 282 1.29 -18.69 2.11
N THR A 283 0.20 -19.35 1.77
CA THR A 283 0.16 -20.80 1.53
C THR A 283 0.34 -21.11 0.04
N HIS A 284 0.42 -22.39 -0.33
CA HIS A 284 0.51 -22.82 -1.73
C HIS A 284 -0.68 -22.39 -2.60
N LYS A 285 -1.82 -22.01 -2.00
CA LYS A 285 -3.00 -21.50 -2.71
C LYS A 285 -2.93 -19.99 -2.99
N CYS A 286 -1.96 -19.31 -2.41
CA CYS A 286 -1.78 -17.87 -2.55
C CYS A 286 -0.83 -17.57 -3.70
N PHE A 287 -1.23 -16.67 -4.59
CA PHE A 287 -0.45 -16.25 -5.75
C PHE A 287 -0.50 -14.72 -5.91
N CYS A 288 0.51 -14.19 -6.59
CA CYS A 288 0.66 -12.78 -6.96
C CYS A 288 1.24 -12.70 -8.37
N LEU A 289 1.40 -11.48 -8.89
CA LEU A 289 1.95 -11.25 -10.24
C LEU A 289 3.37 -11.81 -10.44
N ASP A 290 4.16 -11.90 -9.35
CA ASP A 290 5.50 -12.48 -9.40
C ASP A 290 5.49 -14.03 -9.48
N GLY A 291 4.31 -14.65 -9.28
CA GLY A 291 4.10 -16.10 -9.23
C GLY A 291 3.96 -16.64 -7.80
N VAL A 292 3.61 -17.92 -7.70
CA VAL A 292 3.47 -18.64 -6.42
C VAL A 292 4.81 -18.65 -5.68
N ASN A 293 4.78 -18.47 -4.36
CA ASN A 293 5.97 -18.41 -3.47
C ASN A 293 6.95 -17.25 -3.76
N LYS A 294 6.52 -16.21 -4.48
CA LYS A 294 7.33 -15.00 -4.74
C LYS A 294 6.69 -13.72 -4.22
N CYS A 295 5.62 -13.88 -3.44
CA CYS A 295 4.84 -12.80 -2.89
C CYS A 295 5.46 -12.28 -1.59
N ILE A 296 5.11 -11.05 -1.21
CA ILE A 296 5.68 -10.36 -0.06
C ILE A 296 5.51 -11.19 1.23
N MET A 297 4.36 -11.85 1.44
CA MET A 297 4.06 -12.61 2.66
C MET A 297 4.49 -14.08 2.63
N ARG A 298 5.34 -14.51 1.70
CA ARG A 298 5.87 -15.88 1.77
C ARG A 298 6.75 -16.07 3.03
N ALA A 299 6.70 -17.26 3.63
CA ALA A 299 7.41 -17.54 4.88
C ALA A 299 8.95 -17.65 4.73
N ILE A 300 9.45 -17.93 3.51
CA ILE A 300 10.87 -18.21 3.30
C ILE A 300 11.54 -17.05 2.56
N ALA A 301 12.58 -16.50 3.18
CA ALA A 301 13.48 -15.56 2.55
C ALA A 301 14.56 -16.31 1.75
N ASP A 302 14.23 -16.64 0.50
CA ASP A 302 15.12 -17.33 -0.45
C ASP A 302 15.98 -16.37 -1.29
N GLY A 303 15.91 -15.07 -1.00
CA GLY A 303 16.67 -14.02 -1.67
C GLY A 303 16.05 -13.48 -2.95
N TYR A 304 14.92 -14.05 -3.44
CA TYR A 304 14.22 -13.46 -4.58
C TYR A 304 13.54 -12.15 -4.19
N PRO A 305 13.55 -11.12 -5.04
CA PRO A 305 12.82 -9.90 -4.73
C PRO A 305 11.30 -10.12 -4.90
N ALA A 306 10.52 -9.88 -3.85
CA ALA A 306 9.06 -9.79 -3.92
C ALA A 306 8.62 -8.33 -4.10
N SER A 307 7.71 -8.06 -5.03
CA SER A 307 7.14 -6.72 -5.23
C SER A 307 5.61 -6.71 -5.22
N HIS A 308 4.96 -7.86 -5.07
CA HIS A 308 3.52 -7.96 -5.08
C HIS A 308 2.98 -8.71 -3.86
N TRP A 309 1.89 -8.17 -3.31
CA TRP A 309 1.07 -8.85 -2.33
C TRP A 309 0.30 -9.98 -3.03
N SER A 310 0.08 -11.09 -2.32
CA SER A 310 -0.77 -12.17 -2.84
C SER A 310 -2.25 -11.80 -2.77
N GLN A 311 -3.08 -12.50 -3.54
CA GLN A 311 -4.54 -12.39 -3.40
C GLN A 311 -5.02 -12.64 -1.95
N CYS A 312 -4.38 -13.56 -1.23
CA CYS A 312 -4.70 -13.88 0.17
C CYS A 312 -4.36 -12.70 1.09
N SER A 313 -3.21 -12.08 0.88
CA SER A 313 -2.75 -10.92 1.64
C SER A 313 -3.69 -9.74 1.44
N LEU A 314 -4.08 -9.45 0.19
CA LEU A 314 -5.01 -8.37 -0.12
C LEU A 314 -6.38 -8.62 0.53
N SER A 315 -6.96 -9.81 0.34
CA SER A 315 -8.25 -10.18 0.95
C SER A 315 -8.21 -10.09 2.48
N SER A 316 -7.16 -10.63 3.12
CA SER A 316 -6.98 -10.53 4.57
C SER A 316 -6.85 -9.09 5.05
N PHE A 317 -6.14 -8.23 4.32
CA PHE A 317 -6.04 -6.81 4.66
C PHE A 317 -7.41 -6.15 4.68
N TYR A 318 -8.21 -6.32 3.62
CA TYR A 318 -9.54 -5.73 3.52
C TYR A 318 -10.49 -6.27 4.59
N ASN A 319 -10.48 -7.58 4.84
CA ASN A 319 -11.29 -8.20 5.90
C ASN A 319 -10.93 -7.65 7.28
N ASN A 320 -9.63 -7.56 7.59
CA ASN A 320 -9.15 -6.96 8.83
C ASN A 320 -9.60 -5.50 8.97
N GLN A 321 -9.61 -4.76 7.86
CA GLN A 321 -10.06 -3.39 7.83
C GLN A 321 -11.57 -3.27 8.11
N GLN A 322 -12.40 -4.09 7.46
CA GLN A 322 -13.85 -4.13 7.71
C GLN A 322 -14.15 -4.48 9.17
N ASN A 323 -13.36 -5.37 9.76
CA ASN A 323 -13.45 -5.74 11.18
C ASN A 323 -12.88 -4.69 12.14
N GLY A 324 -12.45 -3.53 11.63
CA GLY A 324 -12.05 -2.38 12.44
C GLY A 324 -10.59 -2.38 12.89
N LEU A 325 -9.75 -3.30 12.39
CA LEU A 325 -8.36 -3.42 12.85
C LEU A 325 -7.51 -2.17 12.53
N HIS A 326 -7.86 -1.42 11.48
CA HIS A 326 -7.03 -0.31 10.97
C HIS A 326 -7.60 1.09 11.30
N GLN A 327 -8.56 1.19 12.21
CA GLN A 327 -9.30 2.44 12.47
C GLN A 327 -8.40 3.62 12.89
N CYS A 328 -7.30 3.36 13.59
CA CYS A 328 -6.37 4.40 14.06
C CYS A 328 -5.52 5.05 12.94
N LEU A 329 -5.59 4.52 11.71
CA LEU A 329 -4.75 4.94 10.59
C LEU A 329 -5.41 6.00 9.69
N GLN A 330 -6.65 6.39 9.98
CA GLN A 330 -7.38 7.39 9.17
C GLN A 330 -6.95 8.83 9.45
N ILE A 331 -6.21 9.05 10.53
CA ILE A 331 -5.75 10.38 10.93
C ILE A 331 -4.34 10.57 10.39
N GLU A 332 -4.17 11.61 9.58
CA GLU A 332 -2.87 12.04 9.08
C GLU A 332 -1.91 12.31 10.25
N PRO A 333 -0.65 11.86 10.19
CA PRO A 333 0.33 12.18 11.21
C PRO A 333 0.58 13.69 11.30
N PRO A 334 0.99 14.20 12.47
CA PRO A 334 1.50 15.55 12.55
C PRO A 334 2.75 15.71 11.67
N ASP A 335 2.97 16.92 11.15
CA ASP A 335 4.13 17.27 10.30
C ASP A 335 5.46 17.03 11.03
N GLU A 336 5.46 17.22 12.36
CA GLU A 336 6.61 17.00 13.21
C GLU A 336 6.30 15.96 14.31
N CYS A 337 7.31 15.13 14.60
CA CYS A 337 7.30 14.14 15.67
C CYS A 337 8.44 14.46 16.66
N PRO A 338 8.41 15.64 17.33
CA PRO A 338 9.48 16.01 18.24
C PRO A 338 9.48 15.07 19.45
N ARG A 339 10.68 14.76 19.93
CA ARG A 339 10.85 14.07 21.21
C ARG A 339 10.41 15.01 22.32
N ILE A 340 9.44 14.59 23.15
CA ILE A 340 9.01 15.38 24.30
C ILE A 340 10.09 15.26 25.38
N GLU A 341 10.86 16.33 25.59
CA GLU A 341 11.74 16.47 26.74
C GLU A 341 10.89 16.71 27.98
N ARG A 342 10.97 15.81 28.97
CA ARG A 342 10.40 16.10 30.28
C ARG A 342 11.32 17.13 30.93
N GLU A 343 10.83 18.36 31.14
CA GLU A 343 11.47 19.30 32.04
C GLU A 343 11.64 18.60 33.40
N LEU A 344 12.87 18.23 33.74
CA LEU A 344 13.22 17.89 35.11
C LEU A 344 13.09 19.19 35.89
N GLY A 345 12.01 19.32 36.65
CA GLY A 345 11.70 20.51 37.43
C GLY A 345 12.90 20.98 38.24
N SER A 346 13.50 22.09 37.80
CA SER A 346 14.40 22.89 38.60
C SER A 346 13.58 23.61 39.66
N ASN A 347 13.31 22.95 40.79
CA ASN A 347 12.97 23.65 42.02
C ASN A 347 14.22 24.36 42.52
N SER A 348 14.50 25.54 41.97
CA SER A 348 15.34 26.53 42.65
C SER A 348 14.48 27.16 43.74
N SER A 349 14.58 26.62 44.96
CA SER A 349 14.17 27.30 46.17
C SER A 349 15.05 28.52 46.38
N THR A 350 14.51 29.71 46.12
CA THR A 350 15.02 30.98 46.68
C THR A 350 13.93 31.61 47.51
N SER A 351 14.08 31.50 48.83
CA SER A 351 13.56 32.44 49.82
C SER A 351 14.66 32.68 50.84
#